data_AF-A0AAU7CL35-F1
#
_entry.id   AF-A0AAU7CL35-F1
#
_cell.length_a   1.000
_cell.length_b   1.000
_cell.length_c   1.000
_cell.angle_alpha   90.00
_cell.angle_beta   90.00
_cell.angle_gamma   90.00
#
_symmetry.space_group_name_H-M   'P 1'
#
loop_
_entity.id
_entity.type
_entity.pdbx_description
1 polymer ?
#
loop_
_entity_poly.entity_id
_entity_poly.type
_entity_poly.pdbx_seq_one_letter_code
_entity_poly.pdbx_strand_id
1 'polypeptide(L)'
;MSLTPIDWRPDSTKLAQFSTLTMCFLGMLAAPLAYLRDRPTLAACFGIAALTCRLLGAWRPTALRPVYLGLSLATWPIGWGVSHLALAIVYYGVITPMALVFRLLGRDAMTRRFDRDATTYWEPTPPDRSLDRYLRQF
;
A
#
# COMPACT_ATOMS: atom_id res chain seq x y z
N MET A 1 -9.54 0.77 -0.01
CA MET A 1 -8.14 0.68 0.46
C MET A 1 -8.08 1.42 1.79
N SER A 2 -8.17 0.71 2.91
CA SER A 2 -7.99 1.37 4.21
C SER A 2 -6.53 1.77 4.31
N LEU A 3 -6.27 3.07 4.47
CA LEU A 3 -4.93 3.53 4.87
C LEU A 3 -4.65 2.83 6.20
N THR A 4 -3.64 1.97 6.25
CA THR A 4 -3.28 1.27 7.49
C THR A 4 -3.05 2.33 8.56
N PRO A 5 -3.83 2.32 9.66
CA PRO A 5 -3.71 3.34 10.68
C PRO A 5 -2.29 3.27 11.26
N ILE A 6 -1.68 4.43 11.48
CA ILE A 6 -0.35 4.52 12.06
C ILE A 6 -0.40 3.86 13.44
N ASP A 7 0.45 2.84 13.64
CA ASP A 7 0.55 2.13 14.91
C ASP A 7 1.31 2.99 15.92
N TRP A 8 0.57 3.74 16.74
CA TRP A 8 1.11 4.63 17.77
C TRP A 8 1.79 3.90 18.95
N ARG A 9 1.52 2.60 19.11
CA ARG A 9 2.08 1.75 20.18
C ARG A 9 2.62 0.46 19.57
N PRO A 10 3.73 0.55 18.80
CA PRO A 10 4.32 -0.62 18.18
C PRO A 10 4.80 -1.60 19.26
N ASP A 11 4.51 -2.88 19.06
CA ASP A 11 5.03 -3.95 19.89
C ASP A 11 6.57 -4.01 19.80
N SER A 12 7.19 -4.51 20.87
CA SER A 12 8.64 -4.73 20.98
C SER A 12 9.21 -5.55 19.81
N THR A 13 8.45 -6.54 19.33
CA THR A 13 8.82 -7.37 18.16
C THR A 13 8.91 -6.54 16.88
N LYS A 14 7.96 -5.62 16.64
CA LYS A 14 7.95 -4.74 15.46
C LYS A 14 9.15 -3.79 15.47
N LEU A 15 9.50 -3.26 16.63
CA LEU A 15 10.67 -2.39 16.81
C LEU A 15 12.00 -3.15 16.60
N ALA A 16 12.08 -4.42 17.04
CA ALA A 16 13.24 -5.27 16.77
C ALA A 16 13.38 -5.61 15.27
N GLN A 17 12.27 -5.93 14.59
CA GLN A 17 12.26 -6.13 13.14
C GLN A 17 12.67 -4.85 12.38
N PHE A 18 12.14 -3.69 12.79
CA PHE A 18 12.53 -2.40 12.23
C PHE A 18 14.03 -2.14 12.36
N SER A 19 14.65 -2.48 13.50
CA SER A 19 16.10 -2.33 13.69
C SER A 19 16.91 -3.19 12.73
N THR A 20 16.42 -4.39 12.42
CA THR A 20 17.08 -5.32 11.49
C THR A 20 16.96 -4.82 10.06
N LEU A 21 15.78 -4.37 9.65
CA LEU A 21 15.55 -3.76 8.34
C LEU A 21 16.40 -2.49 8.15
N THR A 22 16.46 -1.64 9.17
CA THR A 22 17.28 -0.41 9.15
C THR A 22 18.77 -0.74 9.04
N MET A 23 19.25 -1.76 9.78
CA MET A 23 20.63 -2.24 9.67
C MET A 23 20.94 -2.71 8.25
N CYS A 24 20.07 -3.54 7.64
CA CYS A 24 20.26 -4.01 6.27
C CYS A 24 20.28 -2.84 5.27
N PHE A 25 19.35 -1.89 5.40
CA PHE A 25 19.28 -0.72 4.53
C PHE A 25 20.53 0.16 4.64
N LEU A 26 20.95 0.52 5.85
CA LEU A 26 22.15 1.32 6.08
C LEU A 26 23.43 0.58 5.68
N GLY A 27 23.51 -0.73 5.91
CA GLY A 27 24.61 -1.58 5.46
C GLY A 27 24.72 -1.64 3.94
N MET A 28 23.59 -1.76 3.25
CA MET A 28 23.52 -1.74 1.78
C MET A 28 23.96 -0.38 1.20
N LEU A 29 23.77 0.73 1.93
CA LEU A 29 24.29 2.04 1.54
C LEU A 29 25.78 2.20 1.87
N ALA A 30 26.24 1.68 3.00
CA ALA A 30 27.63 1.80 3.45
C ALA A 30 28.61 1.04 2.54
N ALA A 31 28.26 -0.17 2.09
CA ALA A 31 29.12 -1.01 1.25
C ALA A 31 29.58 -0.36 -0.07
N PRO A 32 28.69 0.16 -0.94
CA PRO A 32 29.09 0.85 -2.16
C PRO A 32 29.76 2.20 -1.89
N LEU A 33 29.44 2.90 -0.80
CA LEU A 33 30.12 4.14 -0.42
C LEU A 33 31.58 3.91 -0.01
N ALA A 34 31.87 2.78 0.65
CA ALA A 34 33.22 2.36 0.98
C ALA A 34 33.99 1.88 -0.25
N TYR A 35 33.34 1.08 -1.11
CA TYR A 35 34.03 0.34 -2.16
C TYR A 35 34.11 1.06 -3.51
N LEU A 36 33.13 1.93 -3.84
CA LEU A 36 33.02 2.57 -5.16
C LEU A 36 33.28 4.08 -5.13
N ARG A 37 33.23 4.73 -3.97
CA ARG A 37 33.30 6.20 -3.87
C ARG A 37 34.47 6.74 -3.05
N ASP A 38 35.34 5.88 -2.51
CA ASP A 38 36.49 6.27 -1.67
C ASP A 38 36.14 7.30 -0.58
N ARG A 39 34.94 7.20 0.00
CA ARG A 39 34.49 8.02 1.15
C ARG A 39 34.42 7.16 2.41
N PRO A 40 35.56 6.70 2.96
CA PRO A 40 35.59 5.74 4.06
C PRO A 40 34.97 6.32 5.34
N THR A 41 35.07 7.64 5.56
CA THR A 41 34.47 8.32 6.71
C THR A 41 32.95 8.23 6.70
N LEU A 42 32.31 8.54 5.57
CA LEU A 42 30.85 8.44 5.42
C LEU A 42 30.37 6.99 5.52
N ALA A 43 31.09 6.06 4.90
CA ALA A 43 30.76 4.65 5.00
C ALA A 43 30.88 4.11 6.44
N ALA A 44 31.91 4.53 7.18
CA ALA A 44 32.07 4.21 8.60
C ALA A 44 30.94 4.79 9.44
N CYS A 45 30.54 6.06 9.21
CA CYS A 45 29.40 6.66 9.90
C CYS A 45 28.10 5.84 9.69
N PHE A 46 27.80 5.44 8.44
CA PHE A 46 26.61 4.63 8.15
C PHE A 46 26.71 3.21 8.73
N GLY A 47 27.89 2.59 8.70
CA GLY A 47 28.13 1.26 9.29
C GLY A 47 27.98 1.27 10.81
N ILE A 48 28.52 2.29 11.49
CA ILE A 48 28.37 2.47 12.94
C ILE A 48 26.89 2.69 13.27
N ALA A 49 26.19 3.58 12.55
CA ALA A 49 24.76 3.81 12.76
C ALA A 49 23.92 2.54 12.58
N ALA A 50 24.24 1.71 11.58
CA ALA A 50 23.59 0.42 11.36
C ALA A 50 23.76 -0.53 12.56
N LEU A 51 24.99 -0.66 13.07
CA LEU A 51 25.27 -1.48 14.26
C LEU A 51 24.58 -0.91 15.49
N THR A 52 24.64 0.40 15.72
CA THR A 52 24.03 1.05 16.88
C THR A 52 22.51 0.83 16.88
N CYS A 53 21.84 0.98 15.74
CA CYS A 53 20.41 0.68 15.61
C CYS A 53 20.11 -0.80 15.92
N ARG A 54 20.92 -1.74 15.42
CA ARG A 54 20.74 -3.18 15.66
C ARG A 54 20.92 -3.57 17.13
N LEU A 55 21.92 -2.98 17.79
CA LEU A 55 22.21 -3.21 19.21
C LEU A 55 21.12 -2.61 20.10
N LEU A 56 20.70 -1.37 19.82
CA LEU A 56 19.58 -0.73 20.50
C LEU A 56 18.27 -1.51 20.36
N GLY A 57 17.98 -2.03 19.16
CA GLY A 57 16.78 -2.84 18.91
C GLY A 57 16.77 -4.17 19.66
N ALA A 58 17.93 -4.78 19.92
CA ALA A 58 18.05 -6.01 20.69
C ALA A 58 17.92 -5.80 22.21
N TRP A 59 18.51 -4.71 22.73
CA TRP A 59 18.61 -4.50 24.17
C TRP A 59 17.45 -3.66 24.72
N ARG A 60 17.05 -2.61 24.00
CA ARG A 60 15.96 -1.70 24.40
C ARG A 60 15.16 -1.22 23.18
N PRO A 61 14.26 -2.07 22.65
CA PRO A 61 13.46 -1.72 21.46
C PRO A 61 12.65 -0.43 21.64
N THR A 62 12.20 -0.13 22.86
CA THR A 62 11.40 1.07 23.18
C THR A 62 12.13 2.38 22.85
N ALA A 63 13.47 2.41 22.83
CA ALA A 63 14.24 3.59 22.45
C ALA A 63 14.11 3.94 20.96
N LEU A 64 13.78 2.98 20.10
CA LEU A 64 13.59 3.18 18.66
C LEU A 64 12.18 3.70 18.31
N ARG A 65 11.26 3.74 19.28
CA ARG A 65 9.88 4.19 19.07
C ARG A 65 9.76 5.58 18.44
N PRO A 66 10.44 6.65 18.92
CA PRO A 66 10.30 7.98 18.30
C PRO A 66 10.80 8.01 16.85
N VAL A 67 11.88 7.29 16.56
CA VAL A 67 12.43 7.16 15.19
C VAL A 67 11.45 6.42 14.29
N TYR A 68 10.92 5.30 14.75
CA TYR A 68 9.92 4.52 14.04
C TYR A 68 8.66 5.35 13.72
N LEU A 69 8.13 6.07 14.72
CA LEU A 69 6.94 6.91 14.54
C LEU A 69 7.21 8.08 13.60
N GLY A 70 8.36 8.76 13.74
CA GLY A 70 8.74 9.87 12.86
C GLY A 70 8.86 9.42 11.40
N LEU A 71 9.53 8.29 11.15
CA LEU A 71 9.67 7.74 9.80
C LEU A 71 8.34 7.21 9.25
N SER A 72 7.53 6.56 10.09
CA SER A 72 6.20 6.09 9.70
C SER A 72 5.29 7.26 9.28
N LEU A 73 5.34 8.37 10.03
CA LEU A 73 4.60 9.58 9.70
C LEU A 73 5.10 10.22 8.40
N ALA A 74 6.42 10.26 8.19
CA ALA A 74 7.02 10.80 6.97
C ALA A 74 6.71 9.96 5.72
N THR A 75 6.60 8.63 5.87
CA THR A 75 6.31 7.71 4.77
C THR A 75 4.81 7.54 4.48
N TRP A 76 3.95 7.88 5.42
CA TRP A 76 2.49 7.85 5.25
C TRP A 76 1.97 8.56 3.98
N PRO A 77 2.37 9.81 3.65
CA PRO A 77 1.91 10.47 2.42
C PRO A 77 2.39 9.77 1.14
N ILE A 78 3.54 9.08 1.20
CA ILE A 78 4.04 8.28 0.07
C ILE A 78 3.10 7.10 -0.18
N GLY A 79 2.71 6.37 0.88
CA GLY A 79 1.76 5.26 0.76
C GLY A 79 0.39 5.71 0.23
N TRP A 80 -0.09 6.86 0.68
CA TRP A 80 -1.29 7.50 0.14
C TRP A 80 -1.15 7.80 -1.36
N GLY A 81 -0.06 8.44 -1.77
CA GLY A 81 0.21 8.78 -3.17
C GLY A 81 0.32 7.55 -4.07
N VAL A 82 1.07 6.53 -3.64
CA VAL A 82 1.22 5.26 -4.39
C VAL A 82 -0.12 4.55 -4.54
N SER A 83 -0.97 4.55 -3.50
CA SER A 83 -2.30 3.94 -3.58
C SER A 83 -3.20 4.64 -4.61
N HIS A 84 -3.20 5.98 -4.62
CA HIS A 84 -3.96 6.76 -5.60
C HIS A 84 -3.40 6.60 -7.00
N LEU A 85 -2.07 6.58 -7.14
CA LEU A 85 -1.41 6.38 -8.43
C LEU A 85 -1.72 5.00 -9.00
N ALA A 86 -1.63 3.95 -8.17
CA ALA A 86 -1.99 2.60 -8.60
C ALA A 86 -3.46 2.51 -9.03
N LEU A 87 -4.36 3.11 -8.25
CA LEU A 87 -5.78 3.19 -8.62
C LEU A 87 -5.98 3.95 -9.95
N ALA A 88 -5.30 5.08 -10.13
CA ALA A 88 -5.35 5.87 -11.36
C ALA A 88 -4.84 5.07 -12.55
N ILE A 89 -3.73 4.36 -12.41
CA ILE A 89 -3.17 3.50 -13.47
C ILE A 89 -4.18 2.41 -13.86
N VAL A 90 -4.78 1.70 -12.90
CA VAL A 90 -5.77 0.67 -13.21
C VAL A 90 -7.02 1.28 -13.84
N TYR A 91 -7.50 2.38 -13.29
CA TYR A 91 -8.72 3.03 -13.77
C TYR A 91 -8.55 3.58 -15.18
N TYR A 92 -7.48 4.34 -15.44
CA TYR A 92 -7.26 4.98 -16.75
C TYR A 92 -6.56 4.06 -17.76
N GLY A 93 -5.76 3.10 -17.30
CA GLY A 93 -5.02 2.17 -18.17
C GLY A 93 -5.82 0.91 -18.55
N VAL A 94 -6.80 0.49 -17.75
CA VAL A 94 -7.56 -0.75 -18.00
C VAL A 94 -9.06 -0.46 -18.09
N ILE A 95 -9.66 0.11 -17.06
CA ILE A 95 -11.12 0.26 -16.99
C ILE A 95 -11.63 1.25 -18.06
N THR A 96 -10.98 2.40 -18.17
CA THR A 96 -11.35 3.46 -19.11
C THR A 96 -11.27 3.02 -20.57
N PRO A 97 -10.16 2.43 -21.06
CA PRO A 97 -10.10 1.96 -22.44
C PRO A 97 -11.10 0.83 -22.70
N MET A 98 -11.32 -0.08 -21.75
CA MET A 98 -12.35 -1.11 -21.88
C MET A 98 -13.75 -0.50 -22.06
N ALA A 99 -14.10 0.50 -21.24
CA ALA A 99 -15.36 1.22 -21.38
C ALA A 99 -15.45 1.97 -22.72
N LEU A 100 -14.34 2.52 -23.21
CA LEU A 100 -14.28 3.22 -24.49
C LEU A 100 -14.49 2.25 -25.66
N VAL A 101 -13.90 1.04 -25.60
CA VAL A 101 -14.14 -0.04 -26.56
C VAL A 101 -15.62 -0.45 -26.56
N PHE A 102 -16.23 -0.67 -25.40
CA PHE A 102 -17.67 -0.98 -25.31
C PHE A 102 -18.54 0.13 -25.89
N ARG A 103 -18.18 1.40 -25.65
CA ARG A 103 -18.88 2.54 -26.22
C ARG A 103 -18.77 2.58 -27.75
N LEU A 104 -17.57 2.30 -28.30
CA LEU A 104 -17.35 2.24 -29.75
C LEU A 104 -18.09 1.08 -30.41
N LEU A 105 -18.17 -0.08 -29.74
CA LEU A 105 -18.93 -1.23 -30.20
C LEU A 105 -20.45 -1.10 -29.99
N GLY A 106 -20.93 0.02 -29.42
CA GLY A 106 -22.34 0.25 -29.13
C GLY A 106 -22.92 -0.65 -28.03
N ARG A 107 -22.08 -1.37 -27.27
CA ARG A 107 -22.51 -2.30 -26.23
C ARG A 107 -22.79 -1.54 -24.93
N ASP A 108 -24.06 -1.36 -24.61
CA ASP A 108 -24.50 -0.79 -23.32
C ASP A 108 -24.77 -1.91 -22.32
N ALA A 109 -23.70 -2.51 -21.78
CA ALA A 109 -23.80 -3.64 -20.85
C ALA A 109 -24.44 -3.29 -19.50
N MET A 110 -24.62 -2.01 -19.18
CA MET A 110 -25.20 -1.56 -17.91
C MET A 110 -26.47 -0.74 -18.11
N THR A 111 -27.10 -0.85 -19.30
CA THR A 111 -28.41 -0.21 -19.60
C THR A 111 -28.46 1.25 -19.14
N ARG A 112 -27.33 1.97 -19.32
CA ARG A 112 -27.16 3.33 -18.78
C ARG A 112 -27.78 4.39 -19.68
N ARG A 113 -28.15 4.03 -20.91
CA ARG A 113 -28.87 4.93 -21.82
C ARG A 113 -30.25 5.24 -21.25
N PHE A 114 -30.56 6.52 -21.23
CA PHE A 114 -31.87 7.01 -20.81
C PHE A 114 -32.90 6.64 -21.88
N ASP A 115 -33.84 5.79 -21.52
CA ASP A 115 -35.03 5.45 -22.29
C ASP A 115 -36.18 6.38 -21.88
N ARG A 116 -36.67 7.18 -22.83
CA ARG A 116 -37.77 8.13 -22.62
C ARG A 116 -39.14 7.46 -22.64
N ASP A 117 -39.24 6.30 -23.25
CA ASP A 117 -40.49 5.56 -23.41
C ASP A 117 -40.67 4.49 -22.30
N ALA A 118 -39.64 4.28 -21.49
CA ALA A 118 -39.70 3.40 -20.32
C ALA A 118 -40.62 3.98 -19.23
N THR A 119 -41.69 3.26 -18.91
CA THR A 119 -42.58 3.56 -17.77
C THR A 119 -41.85 3.42 -16.43
N THR A 120 -40.83 2.56 -16.37
CA THR A 120 -39.93 2.42 -15.22
C THR A 120 -38.61 1.74 -15.60
N TYR A 121 -37.53 2.08 -14.88
CA TYR A 121 -36.21 1.45 -15.01
C TYR A 121 -36.02 0.22 -14.10
N TRP A 122 -37.07 -0.22 -13.39
CA TRP A 122 -37.00 -1.42 -12.56
C TRP A 122 -36.86 -2.67 -13.45
N GLU A 123 -35.71 -3.34 -13.37
CA GLU A 123 -35.55 -4.67 -13.95
C GLU A 123 -36.25 -5.72 -13.07
N PRO A 124 -37.09 -6.60 -13.64
CA PRO A 124 -37.77 -7.64 -12.89
C PRO A 124 -36.77 -8.60 -12.26
N THR A 125 -36.90 -8.82 -10.96
CA THR A 125 -36.08 -9.81 -10.26
C THR A 125 -36.50 -11.21 -10.74
N PRO A 126 -35.57 -12.10 -11.11
CA PRO A 126 -35.92 -13.45 -11.55
C PRO A 126 -36.79 -14.16 -10.49
N PRO A 127 -37.93 -14.75 -10.88
CA PRO A 127 -38.85 -15.39 -9.95
C PRO A 127 -38.36 -16.79 -9.60
N ASP A 128 -37.22 -16.89 -8.90
CA ASP A 128 -36.85 -18.06 -8.09
C ASP A 128 -35.56 -17.75 -7.31
N ARG A 129 -35.72 -17.32 -6.07
CA ARG A 129 -34.67 -17.45 -5.06
C ARG A 129 -35.32 -18.01 -3.82
N SER A 130 -35.40 -19.33 -3.74
CA SER A 130 -35.71 -20.01 -2.48
C SER A 130 -34.93 -19.38 -1.32
N LEU A 131 -35.60 -19.17 -0.18
CA LEU A 131 -35.00 -18.59 1.03
C LEU A 131 -33.72 -19.36 1.45
N ASP A 132 -33.69 -20.67 1.18
CA ASP A 132 -32.53 -21.54 1.42
C ASP A 132 -31.27 -21.12 0.65
N ARG A 133 -31.41 -20.50 -0.53
CA ARG A 133 -30.29 -19.97 -1.31
C ARG A 133 -29.73 -18.68 -0.71
N TYR A 134 -30.56 -17.89 -0.05
CA TYR A 134 -30.10 -16.69 0.69
C TYR A 134 -29.16 -17.06 1.84
N LEU A 135 -29.35 -18.24 2.44
CA LEU A 135 -28.51 -18.77 3.51
C LEU A 135 -27.22 -19.43 3.01
N ARG A 136 -27.04 -19.58 1.68
CA ARG A 136 -25.86 -20.18 1.04
C ARG A 136 -25.18 -19.15 0.14
N GLN A 137 -24.48 -18.21 0.77
CA GLN A 137 -23.80 -17.12 0.08
C GLN A 137 -22.40 -17.51 -0.46
N PHE A 138 -21.93 -18.73 -0.16
CA PHE A 138 -20.64 -19.27 -0.59
C PHE A 138 -20.79 -20.66 -1.20
#